data_AF-A0A9D2K666-F1
#
_entry.id   AF-A0A9D2K666-F1
#
_cell.length_a   1.000
_cell.length_b   1.000
_cell.length_c   1.000
_cell.angle_alpha   90.00
_cell.angle_beta   90.00
_cell.angle_gamma   90.00
#
_symmetry.space_group_name_H-M   'P 1'
#
loop_
_entity.id
_entity.type
_entity.pdbx_description
1 polymer ?
#
loop_
_entity_poly.entity_id
_entity_poly.type
_entity_poly.pdbx_seq_one_letter_code
_entity_poly.pdbx_strand_id
1 'polypeptide(L)'
;MDKNMQTIMQKRIERTMEALRRSRMEACYAERAADVPGLVESLLREGDTVAAGGSVTLAEAGVLELLRSGRYRFLDRDVPGLSPADVRRIQLESFGADAYLTSANAVTEAGELYYVDGNGNRAAAVLFGPEQVIVVAGVNKIVPDLPSAVRRVRDTAAPANVQRLSCETYCRESGRCAGADQPAGLAGLTRGCKADGRICCDYVVLGPQRKPGRIRVILVGEPLGY
;
A
#
# COMPACT_ATOMS: atom_id res chain seq x y z
N MET A 1 -21.14 -7.12 -11.14
CA MET A 1 -20.25 -7.15 -12.31
C MET A 1 -20.69 -8.32 -13.19
N ASP A 2 -20.69 -8.16 -14.51
CA ASP A 2 -21.02 -9.25 -15.44
C ASP A 2 -20.09 -10.46 -15.24
N LYS A 3 -20.60 -11.69 -15.45
CA LYS A 3 -19.86 -12.94 -15.23
C LYS A 3 -18.61 -13.05 -16.11
N ASN A 4 -18.67 -12.53 -17.34
CA ASN A 4 -17.51 -12.53 -18.23
C ASN A 4 -16.46 -11.54 -17.73
N MET A 5 -16.88 -10.37 -17.25
CA MET A 5 -15.98 -9.38 -16.64
C MET A 5 -15.33 -9.91 -15.36
N GLN A 6 -16.04 -10.68 -14.53
CA GLN A 6 -15.47 -11.41 -13.39
C GLN A 6 -14.39 -12.40 -13.84
N THR A 7 -14.66 -13.17 -14.90
CA THR A 7 -13.69 -14.13 -15.45
C THR A 7 -12.42 -13.44 -15.95
N ILE A 8 -12.55 -12.31 -16.67
CA ILE A 8 -11.40 -11.54 -17.15
C ILE A 8 -10.60 -10.95 -15.99
N MET A 9 -11.29 -10.44 -14.96
CA MET A 9 -10.64 -9.91 -13.77
C MET A 9 -9.87 -11.00 -13.02
N GLN A 10 -10.45 -12.18 -12.87
CA GLN A 10 -9.81 -13.32 -12.23
C GLN A 10 -8.52 -13.72 -12.97
N LYS A 11 -8.56 -13.82 -14.30
CA LYS A 11 -7.36 -14.07 -15.11
C LYS A 11 -6.30 -12.98 -14.97
N ARG A 12 -6.73 -11.72 -14.78
CA ARG A 12 -5.82 -10.59 -14.56
C ARG A 12 -5.12 -10.68 -13.21
N ILE A 13 -5.86 -11.03 -12.17
CA ILE A 13 -5.31 -11.30 -10.82
C ILE A 13 -4.28 -12.44 -10.90
N GLU A 14 -4.62 -13.56 -11.54
CA GLU A 14 -3.74 -14.72 -11.68
C GLU A 14 -2.41 -14.35 -12.36
N ARG A 15 -2.46 -13.69 -13.53
CA ARG A 15 -1.24 -13.23 -14.23
C ARG A 15 -0.40 -12.28 -13.38
N THR A 16 -1.04 -11.39 -12.61
CA THR A 16 -0.36 -10.46 -11.69
C THR A 16 0.33 -11.22 -10.57
N MET A 17 -0.33 -12.21 -9.97
CA MET A 17 0.25 -13.06 -8.93
C MET A 17 1.45 -13.86 -9.45
N GLU A 18 1.36 -14.41 -10.66
CA GLU A 18 2.49 -15.08 -11.31
C GLU A 18 3.66 -14.12 -11.52
N ALA A 19 3.39 -12.88 -11.95
CA ALA A 19 4.42 -11.87 -12.13
C ALA A 19 5.12 -11.49 -10.81
N LEU A 20 4.36 -11.30 -9.73
CA LEU A 20 4.89 -11.08 -8.38
C LEU A 20 5.79 -12.24 -7.92
N ARG A 21 5.37 -13.49 -8.18
CA ARG A 21 6.18 -14.69 -7.88
C ARG A 21 7.46 -14.76 -8.69
N ARG A 22 7.44 -14.40 -9.98
CA ARG A 22 8.67 -14.27 -10.79
C ARG A 22 9.60 -13.17 -10.25
N SER A 23 9.04 -12.13 -9.66
CA SER A 23 9.78 -11.08 -8.92
C SER A 23 10.19 -11.50 -7.50
N ARG A 24 10.10 -12.80 -7.16
CA ARG A 24 10.54 -13.39 -5.88
C ARG A 24 9.75 -12.87 -4.66
N MET A 25 8.54 -12.39 -4.89
CA MET A 25 7.56 -12.04 -3.85
C MET A 25 6.51 -13.16 -3.77
N GLU A 26 6.01 -13.46 -2.57
CA GLU A 26 4.85 -14.34 -2.46
C GLU A 26 3.58 -13.60 -2.86
N ALA A 27 2.61 -14.34 -3.41
CA ALA A 27 1.31 -13.80 -3.76
C ALA A 27 0.18 -14.76 -3.36
N CYS A 28 -0.84 -14.24 -2.69
CA CYS A 28 -2.09 -14.94 -2.40
C CYS A 28 -3.30 -14.06 -2.79
N TYR A 29 -4.46 -14.69 -2.82
CA TYR A 29 -5.71 -14.06 -3.22
C TYR A 29 -6.77 -14.25 -2.13
N ALA A 30 -7.47 -13.16 -1.81
CA ALA A 30 -8.70 -13.16 -1.03
C ALA A 30 -9.84 -12.74 -1.94
N GLU A 31 -10.93 -13.51 -1.98
CA GLU A 31 -12.09 -13.13 -2.77
C GLU A 31 -12.73 -11.86 -2.23
N ARG A 32 -12.87 -11.76 -0.90
CA ARG A 32 -13.47 -10.61 -0.22
C ARG A 32 -12.53 -10.04 0.83
N ALA A 33 -12.72 -8.77 1.17
CA ALA A 33 -11.99 -8.09 2.23
C ALA A 33 -12.11 -8.81 3.58
N ALA A 34 -13.27 -9.40 3.86
CA ALA A 34 -13.53 -10.17 5.07
C ALA A 34 -12.65 -11.43 5.23
N ASP A 35 -12.06 -11.93 4.13
CA ASP A 35 -11.22 -13.13 4.16
C ASP A 35 -9.74 -12.78 4.42
N VAL A 36 -9.37 -11.48 4.35
CA VAL A 36 -7.99 -10.99 4.52
C VAL A 36 -7.44 -11.23 5.94
N PRO A 37 -8.18 -10.98 7.04
CA PRO A 37 -7.65 -11.19 8.38
C PRO A 37 -7.17 -12.63 8.63
N GLY A 38 -7.92 -13.63 8.14
CA GLY A 38 -7.52 -15.04 8.27
C GLY A 38 -6.23 -15.36 7.51
N LEU A 39 -6.03 -14.78 6.33
CA LEU A 39 -4.77 -14.91 5.60
C LEU A 39 -3.62 -14.23 6.34
N VAL A 40 -3.81 -13.01 6.84
CA VAL A 40 -2.78 -12.29 7.61
C VAL A 40 -2.40 -13.07 8.86
N GLU A 41 -3.39 -13.59 9.60
CA GLU A 41 -3.18 -14.40 10.79
C GLU A 41 -2.33 -15.64 10.49
N SER A 42 -2.59 -16.33 9.37
CA SER A 42 -1.79 -17.50 8.96
C SER A 42 -0.31 -17.20 8.65
N LEU A 43 0.03 -15.91 8.46
CA LEU A 43 1.38 -15.45 8.15
C LEU A 43 2.13 -14.93 9.38
N LEU A 44 1.45 -14.77 10.51
CA LEU A 44 1.99 -14.24 11.76
C LEU A 44 1.98 -15.33 12.84
N ARG A 45 2.76 -15.12 13.89
CA ARG A 45 2.74 -15.93 15.10
C ARG A 45 2.17 -15.10 16.24
N GLU A 46 1.46 -15.75 17.14
CA GLU A 46 1.02 -15.11 18.38
C GLU A 46 2.25 -14.61 19.16
N GLY A 47 2.18 -13.39 19.67
CA GLY A 47 3.28 -12.70 20.34
C GLY A 47 4.22 -11.91 19.42
N ASP A 48 4.12 -12.03 18.09
CA ASP A 48 4.94 -11.25 17.15
C ASP A 48 4.79 -9.75 17.42
N THR A 49 5.91 -9.03 17.34
CA THR A 49 5.91 -7.57 17.26
C THR A 49 5.55 -7.17 15.84
N VAL A 50 4.42 -6.50 15.67
CA VAL A 50 3.89 -6.12 14.37
C VAL A 50 3.79 -4.60 14.26
N ALA A 51 3.97 -4.08 13.06
CA ALA A 51 3.80 -2.66 12.76
C ALA A 51 3.03 -2.47 11.46
N ALA A 52 2.40 -1.31 11.30
CA ALA A 52 1.64 -1.01 10.09
C ALA A 52 1.90 0.41 9.57
N GLY A 53 1.98 0.54 8.24
CA GLY A 53 1.94 1.81 7.54
C GLY A 53 0.54 2.42 7.53
N GLY A 54 0.43 3.72 7.27
CA GLY A 54 -0.86 4.38 7.16
C GLY A 54 -1.62 3.84 5.96
N SER A 55 -2.76 3.20 6.19
CA SER A 55 -3.48 2.49 5.13
C SER A 55 -4.97 2.36 5.42
N VAL A 56 -5.77 3.03 4.59
CA VAL A 56 -7.24 2.85 4.56
C VAL A 56 -7.59 1.43 4.15
N THR A 57 -6.82 0.83 3.23
CA THR A 57 -7.02 -0.57 2.81
C THR A 57 -6.84 -1.58 3.92
N LEU A 58 -5.90 -1.36 4.84
CA LEU A 58 -5.75 -2.26 5.99
C LEU A 58 -6.93 -2.12 6.96
N ALA A 59 -7.45 -0.89 7.14
CA ALA A 59 -8.63 -0.66 7.97
C ALA A 59 -9.88 -1.31 7.36
N GLU A 60 -10.15 -1.08 6.07
CA GLU A 60 -11.32 -1.64 5.38
C GLU A 60 -11.28 -3.18 5.30
N ALA A 61 -10.08 -3.77 5.26
CA ALA A 61 -9.90 -5.22 5.26
C ALA A 61 -9.91 -5.85 6.67
N GLY A 62 -10.18 -5.09 7.73
CA GLY A 62 -10.22 -5.60 9.11
C GLY A 62 -8.85 -5.97 9.68
N VAL A 63 -7.76 -5.56 9.03
CA VAL A 63 -6.40 -5.93 9.44
C VAL A 63 -5.97 -5.15 10.66
N LEU A 64 -6.33 -3.87 10.78
CA LEU A 64 -5.93 -3.09 11.96
C LEU A 64 -6.62 -3.59 13.23
N GLU A 65 -7.89 -4.00 13.14
CA GLU A 65 -8.64 -4.65 14.23
C GLU A 65 -7.97 -5.97 14.64
N LEU A 66 -7.56 -6.78 13.66
CA LEU A 66 -6.79 -8.00 13.90
C LEU A 66 -5.49 -7.71 14.68
N LEU A 67 -4.71 -6.72 14.26
CA LEU A 67 -3.45 -6.39 14.94
C LEU A 67 -3.68 -5.87 16.37
N ARG A 68 -4.83 -5.22 16.63
CA ARG A 68 -5.27 -4.75 17.95
C ARG A 68 -5.94 -5.81 18.83
N SER A 69 -6.08 -7.06 18.35
CA SER A 69 -6.79 -8.13 19.07
C SER A 69 -6.15 -8.57 20.40
N GLY A 70 -4.94 -8.11 20.71
CA GLY A 70 -4.16 -8.54 21.87
C GLY A 70 -3.27 -9.77 21.63
N ARG A 71 -3.40 -10.42 20.47
CA ARG A 71 -2.56 -11.55 20.06
C ARG A 71 -1.16 -11.18 19.61
N TYR A 72 -0.93 -9.91 19.30
CA TYR A 72 0.33 -9.38 18.79
C TYR A 72 0.75 -8.17 19.61
N ARG A 73 2.07 -7.92 19.67
CA ARG A 73 2.59 -6.66 20.17
C ARG A 73 2.53 -5.64 19.03
N PHE A 74 1.39 -4.97 18.88
CA PHE A 74 1.20 -4.00 17.82
C PHE A 74 1.82 -2.64 18.17
N LEU A 75 2.80 -2.22 17.37
CA LEU A 75 3.37 -0.87 17.36
C LEU A 75 2.39 0.10 16.70
N ASP A 76 1.31 0.39 17.42
CA ASP A 76 0.18 1.18 16.90
C ASP A 76 0.44 2.68 17.01
N ARG A 77 0.71 3.30 15.86
CA ARG A 77 0.94 4.75 15.75
C ARG A 77 -0.34 5.58 15.74
N ASP A 78 -1.51 4.94 15.65
CA ASP A 78 -2.81 5.60 15.53
C ASP A 78 -3.57 5.60 16.88
N VAL A 79 -2.90 5.24 17.99
CA VAL A 79 -3.44 5.33 19.36
C VAL A 79 -3.79 6.80 19.70
N PRO A 80 -5.00 7.07 20.21
CA PRO A 80 -5.38 8.42 20.63
C PRO A 80 -4.44 9.00 21.70
N GLY A 81 -4.08 10.28 21.56
CA GLY A 81 -3.27 11.00 22.55
C GLY A 81 -1.75 10.93 22.33
N LEU A 82 -1.26 10.23 21.30
CA LEU A 82 0.16 10.25 20.94
C LEU A 82 0.58 11.63 20.41
N SER A 83 1.74 12.11 20.88
CA SER A 83 2.36 13.30 20.30
C SER A 83 3.02 12.98 18.94
N PRO A 84 3.32 13.98 18.10
CA PRO A 84 4.10 13.75 16.88
C PRO A 84 5.46 13.08 17.13
N ALA A 85 6.09 13.34 18.29
CA ALA A 85 7.34 12.70 18.67
C ALA A 85 7.15 11.22 19.01
N ASP A 86 6.05 10.85 19.68
CA ASP A 86 5.71 9.46 19.97
C ASP A 86 5.41 8.68 18.69
N VAL A 87 4.61 9.27 17.78
CA VAL A 87 4.32 8.68 16.46
C VAL A 87 5.62 8.43 15.70
N ARG A 88 6.54 9.42 15.69
CA ARG A 88 7.85 9.26 15.05
C ARG A 88 8.68 8.17 15.71
N ARG A 89 8.68 8.06 17.04
CA ARG A 89 9.38 6.99 17.77
C ARG A 89 8.86 5.61 17.35
N ILE A 90 7.54 5.42 17.35
CA ILE A 90 6.89 4.18 16.92
C ILE A 90 7.23 3.83 15.47
N GLN A 91 7.25 4.82 14.57
CA GLN A 91 7.64 4.61 13.17
C GLN A 91 9.09 4.15 13.01
N LEU A 92 10.01 4.62 13.86
CA LEU A 92 11.39 4.15 13.86
C LEU A 92 11.49 2.74 14.47
N GLU A 93 10.79 2.48 15.58
CA GLU A 93 10.73 1.15 16.20
C GLU A 93 10.15 0.09 15.25
N SER A 94 9.24 0.49 14.35
CA SER A 94 8.64 -0.37 13.33
C SER A 94 9.65 -1.05 12.40
N PHE A 95 10.88 -0.52 12.28
CA PHE A 95 11.94 -1.17 11.49
C PHE A 95 12.43 -2.47 12.11
N GLY A 96 12.32 -2.60 13.44
CA GLY A 96 12.69 -3.81 14.19
C GLY A 96 11.52 -4.75 14.47
N ALA A 97 10.34 -4.50 13.89
CA ALA A 97 9.19 -5.42 14.02
C ALA A 97 9.46 -6.75 13.30
N ASP A 98 8.80 -7.81 13.74
CA ASP A 98 8.84 -9.13 13.09
C ASP A 98 8.12 -9.11 11.74
N ALA A 99 7.00 -8.36 11.67
CA ALA A 99 6.26 -8.13 10.44
C ALA A 99 5.78 -6.70 10.27
N TYR A 100 5.85 -6.19 9.03
CA TYR A 100 5.30 -4.91 8.63
C TYR A 100 4.11 -5.08 7.69
N LEU A 101 2.98 -4.45 8.01
CA LEU A 101 1.78 -4.49 7.19
C LEU A 101 1.58 -3.15 6.47
N THR A 102 1.26 -3.20 5.18
CA THR A 102 1.01 -2.00 4.39
C THR A 102 0.03 -2.28 3.25
N SER A 103 -0.40 -1.21 2.57
CA SER A 103 -0.87 -1.30 1.17
C SER A 103 0.15 -0.67 0.23
N ALA A 104 -0.03 -0.88 -1.07
CA ALA A 104 0.72 -0.23 -2.13
C ALA A 104 -0.14 0.87 -2.78
N ASN A 105 0.48 1.83 -3.47
CA ASN A 105 -0.26 2.80 -4.26
C ASN A 105 -0.71 2.20 -5.61
N ALA A 106 0.07 1.26 -6.16
CA ALA A 106 -0.33 0.42 -7.27
C ALA A 106 0.49 -0.88 -7.31
N VAL A 107 -0.07 -1.89 -7.98
CA VAL A 107 0.60 -3.15 -8.33
C VAL A 107 0.51 -3.29 -9.85
N THR A 108 1.63 -3.42 -10.55
CA THR A 108 1.59 -3.58 -12.00
C THR A 108 1.35 -5.04 -12.38
N GLU A 109 0.79 -5.29 -13.57
CA GLU A 109 0.65 -6.65 -14.12
C GLU A 109 2.01 -7.31 -14.40
N ALA A 110 3.09 -6.53 -14.46
CA ALA A 110 4.47 -7.01 -14.52
C ALA A 110 5.06 -7.40 -13.15
N GLY A 111 4.31 -7.24 -12.06
CA GLY A 111 4.72 -7.65 -10.72
C GLY A 111 5.62 -6.64 -10.01
N GLU A 112 5.45 -5.35 -10.29
CA GLU A 112 6.12 -4.26 -9.59
C GLU A 112 5.18 -3.64 -8.55
N LEU A 113 5.71 -3.28 -7.38
CA LEU A 113 4.97 -2.51 -6.38
C LEU A 113 5.39 -1.04 -6.48
N TYR A 114 4.42 -0.15 -6.55
CA TYR A 114 4.65 1.29 -6.65
C TYR A 114 4.17 1.99 -5.38
N TYR A 115 5.05 2.80 -4.81
CA TYR A 115 4.82 3.56 -3.59
C TYR A 115 5.07 5.04 -3.84
N VAL A 116 4.18 5.87 -3.27
CA VAL A 116 4.35 7.31 -3.17
C VAL A 116 4.11 7.72 -1.73
N ASP A 117 5.06 8.40 -1.13
CA ASP A 117 5.02 8.81 0.28
C ASP A 117 5.37 10.29 0.46
N GLY A 118 4.91 10.85 1.59
CA GLY A 118 5.24 12.21 2.00
C GLY A 118 6.39 12.23 3.02
N ASN A 119 6.31 11.36 4.02
CA ASN A 119 7.30 11.26 5.11
C ASN A 119 8.37 10.19 4.86
N GLY A 120 8.27 9.43 3.76
CA GLY A 120 9.15 8.30 3.44
C GLY A 120 9.09 7.08 4.37
N ASN A 121 8.47 7.19 5.55
CA ASN A 121 8.53 6.16 6.61
C ASN A 121 7.95 4.80 6.18
N ARG A 122 6.86 4.79 5.39
CA ARG A 122 6.21 3.56 4.95
C ARG A 122 7.03 2.86 3.86
N ALA A 123 7.46 3.58 2.83
CA ALA A 123 8.36 3.06 1.81
C ALA A 123 9.68 2.57 2.41
N ALA A 124 10.27 3.31 3.35
CA ALA A 124 11.52 2.92 3.99
C ALA A 124 11.40 1.60 4.79
N ALA A 125 10.31 1.41 5.54
CA ALA A 125 10.04 0.15 6.24
C ALA A 125 9.88 -1.03 5.26
N VAL A 126 9.20 -0.80 4.13
CA VAL A 126 9.08 -1.81 3.05
C VAL A 126 10.43 -2.12 2.42
N LEU A 127 11.24 -1.11 2.13
CA LEU A 127 12.53 -1.26 1.45
C LEU A 127 13.58 -1.97 2.31
N PHE A 128 13.64 -1.66 3.60
CA PHE A 128 14.76 -2.10 4.45
C PHE A 128 14.36 -2.71 5.79
N GLY A 129 13.20 -2.34 6.37
CA GLY A 129 12.82 -2.70 7.74
C GLY A 129 12.51 -4.19 7.95
N PRO A 130 11.32 -4.58 8.44
CA PRO A 130 11.05 -5.94 8.92
C PRO A 130 11.40 -7.08 7.95
N GLU A 131 11.76 -8.22 8.50
CA GLU A 131 12.12 -9.42 7.72
C GLU A 131 10.95 -10.00 6.93
N GLN A 132 9.71 -9.68 7.33
CA GLN A 132 8.47 -9.98 6.65
C GLN A 132 7.66 -8.70 6.39
N VAL A 133 7.24 -8.50 5.15
CA VAL A 133 6.37 -7.40 4.73
C VAL A 133 5.13 -7.99 4.08
N ILE A 134 3.96 -7.67 4.62
CA ILE A 134 2.67 -8.11 4.10
C ILE A 134 1.96 -6.91 3.45
N VAL A 135 1.70 -7.01 2.16
CA VAL A 135 1.08 -5.97 1.35
C VAL A 135 -0.35 -6.40 1.00
N VAL A 136 -1.35 -5.66 1.45
CA VAL A 136 -2.75 -5.90 1.07
C VAL A 136 -3.17 -4.89 0.00
N ALA A 137 -3.69 -5.36 -1.13
CA ALA A 137 -4.11 -4.50 -2.23
C ALA A 137 -5.42 -5.00 -2.87
N GLY A 138 -6.44 -4.15 -2.88
CA GLY A 138 -7.66 -4.39 -3.65
C GLY A 138 -7.41 -4.38 -5.16
N VAL A 139 -8.32 -5.00 -5.91
CA VAL A 139 -8.18 -5.18 -7.36
C VAL A 139 -8.10 -3.85 -8.13
N ASN A 140 -8.67 -2.78 -7.55
CA ASN A 140 -8.59 -1.40 -8.04
C ASN A 140 -7.15 -0.83 -8.03
N LYS A 141 -6.18 -1.53 -7.44
CA LYS A 141 -4.77 -1.17 -7.44
C LYS A 141 -3.94 -1.88 -8.52
N ILE A 142 -4.51 -2.86 -9.21
CA ILE A 142 -3.84 -3.55 -10.32
C ILE A 142 -3.91 -2.66 -11.56
N VAL A 143 -2.73 -2.30 -12.09
CA VAL A 143 -2.56 -1.44 -13.27
C VAL A 143 -1.70 -2.16 -14.32
N PRO A 144 -1.85 -1.86 -15.62
CA PRO A 144 -1.09 -2.58 -16.64
C PRO A 144 0.42 -2.31 -16.56
N ASP A 145 0.83 -1.09 -16.18
CA ASP A 145 2.23 -0.64 -16.22
C ASP A 145 2.52 0.53 -15.25
N LEU A 146 3.80 0.93 -15.15
CA LEU A 146 4.24 2.07 -14.33
C LEU A 146 3.61 3.42 -14.75
N PRO A 147 3.53 3.79 -16.06
CA PRO A 147 2.70 4.90 -16.52
C PRO A 147 1.30 4.97 -15.88
N SER A 148 0.60 3.84 -15.88
CA SER A 148 -0.74 3.72 -15.31
C SER A 148 -0.73 3.79 -13.79
N ALA A 149 0.33 3.32 -13.13
CA ALA A 149 0.54 3.51 -11.69
C ALA A 149 0.67 5.01 -11.32
N VAL A 150 1.45 5.76 -12.10
CA VAL A 150 1.59 7.23 -11.93
C VAL A 150 0.25 7.91 -12.12
N ARG A 151 -0.48 7.57 -13.19
CA ARG A 151 -1.81 8.11 -13.48
C ARG A 151 -2.78 7.83 -12.34
N ARG A 152 -2.86 6.59 -11.86
CA ARG A 152 -3.70 6.19 -10.72
C ARG A 152 -3.42 7.03 -9.48
N VAL A 153 -2.15 7.30 -9.17
CA VAL A 153 -1.80 8.17 -8.03
C VAL A 153 -2.28 9.60 -8.24
N ARG A 154 -2.11 10.16 -9.44
CA ARG A 154 -2.52 11.54 -9.76
C ARG A 154 -4.04 11.71 -9.77
N ASP A 155 -4.75 10.74 -10.30
CA ASP A 155 -6.18 10.84 -10.58
C ASP A 155 -7.04 10.33 -9.42
N THR A 156 -6.51 9.44 -8.58
CA THR A 156 -7.28 8.77 -7.52
C THR A 156 -6.58 8.85 -6.17
N ALA A 157 -5.38 8.27 -6.05
CA ALA A 157 -4.82 8.03 -4.72
C ALA A 157 -4.44 9.31 -3.97
N ALA A 158 -3.71 10.23 -4.61
CA ALA A 158 -3.25 11.45 -3.96
C ALA A 158 -4.41 12.41 -3.66
N PRO A 159 -5.35 12.73 -4.60
CA PRO A 159 -6.50 13.58 -4.30
C PRO A 159 -7.36 13.05 -3.14
N ALA A 160 -7.67 11.74 -3.13
CA ALA A 160 -8.45 11.13 -2.06
C ALA A 160 -7.70 11.16 -0.72
N ASN A 161 -6.38 10.92 -0.71
CA ASN A 161 -5.60 10.92 0.52
C ASN A 161 -5.44 12.31 1.13
N VAL A 162 -5.21 13.35 0.31
CA VAL A 162 -5.11 14.73 0.84
C VAL A 162 -6.44 15.23 1.37
N GLN A 163 -7.57 14.78 0.80
CA GLN A 163 -8.90 15.07 1.33
C GLN A 163 -9.06 14.45 2.73
N ARG A 164 -8.73 13.16 2.87
CA ARG A 164 -8.79 12.45 4.16
C ARG A 164 -7.88 13.09 5.22
N LEU A 165 -6.64 13.41 4.83
CA LEU A 165 -5.63 13.98 5.73
C LEU A 165 -5.82 15.48 5.99
N SER A 166 -6.78 16.12 5.32
CA SER A 166 -6.99 17.56 5.39
C SER A 166 -5.71 18.38 5.09
N CYS A 167 -4.94 17.96 4.09
CA CYS A 167 -3.72 18.67 3.68
C CYS A 167 -4.04 19.82 2.73
N GLU A 168 -3.59 21.04 3.06
CA GLU A 168 -3.72 22.22 2.20
C GLU A 168 -2.89 22.05 0.91
N THR A 169 -3.56 21.63 -0.15
CA THR A 169 -2.94 21.26 -1.43
C THR A 169 -3.88 21.56 -2.59
N TYR A 170 -3.30 21.82 -3.76
CA TYR A 170 -4.07 22.07 -4.99
C TYR A 170 -5.09 20.97 -5.29
N CYS A 171 -4.74 19.69 -5.10
CA CYS A 171 -5.65 18.58 -5.40
C CYS A 171 -6.75 18.39 -4.35
N ARG A 172 -6.58 18.90 -3.12
CA ARG A 172 -7.67 18.96 -2.14
C ARG A 172 -8.73 19.98 -2.57
N GLU A 173 -8.30 21.15 -3.05
CA GLU A 173 -9.20 22.23 -3.46
C GLU A 173 -9.89 21.95 -4.81
N SER A 174 -9.12 21.48 -5.80
CA SER A 174 -9.60 21.30 -7.17
C SER A 174 -10.15 19.90 -7.47
N GLY A 175 -9.92 18.93 -6.59
CA GLY A 175 -10.21 17.51 -6.85
C GLY A 175 -9.30 16.85 -7.90
N ARG A 176 -8.31 17.58 -8.45
CA ARG A 176 -7.43 17.10 -9.53
C ARG A 176 -5.97 17.38 -9.23
N CYS A 177 -5.08 16.45 -9.54
CA CYS A 177 -3.63 16.71 -9.41
C CYS A 177 -3.17 17.80 -10.40
N ALA A 178 -2.36 18.76 -9.92
CA ALA A 178 -1.75 19.78 -10.76
C ALA A 178 -0.83 19.20 -11.86
N GLY A 179 -0.39 17.95 -11.70
CA GLY A 179 0.38 17.21 -12.69
C GLY A 179 -0.44 16.26 -13.58
N ALA A 180 -1.78 16.29 -13.52
CA ALA A 180 -2.64 15.32 -14.22
C ALA A 180 -2.51 15.40 -15.75
N ASP A 181 -2.29 16.59 -16.31
CA ASP A 181 -2.11 16.79 -17.77
C ASP A 181 -0.69 16.48 -18.26
N GLN A 182 0.24 16.16 -17.34
CA GLN A 182 1.59 15.79 -17.73
C GLN A 182 1.63 14.33 -18.20
N PRO A 183 2.54 13.98 -19.13
CA PRO A 183 2.74 12.60 -19.54
C PRO A 183 2.83 11.66 -18.34
N ALA A 184 2.05 10.57 -18.40
CA ALA A 184 2.05 9.54 -17.39
C ALA A 184 3.27 8.64 -17.63
N GLY A 185 4.46 9.11 -17.25
CA GLY A 185 5.71 8.38 -17.41
C GLY A 185 6.77 8.84 -16.42
N LEU A 186 7.97 8.26 -16.50
CA LEU A 186 9.09 8.68 -15.65
C LEU A 186 9.48 10.14 -15.89
N ALA A 187 9.31 10.62 -17.12
CA ALA A 187 9.44 12.02 -17.47
C ALA A 187 8.37 12.85 -16.74
N GLY A 188 8.79 13.54 -15.69
CA GLY A 188 7.92 14.37 -14.87
C GLY A 188 7.16 13.62 -13.78
N LEU A 189 7.61 12.42 -13.38
CA LEU A 189 7.05 11.62 -12.28
C LEU A 189 6.73 12.47 -11.03
N THR A 190 7.69 13.30 -10.62
CA THR A 190 7.65 14.16 -9.43
C THR A 190 7.00 15.53 -9.66
N ARG A 191 6.53 15.82 -10.88
CA ARG A 191 5.81 17.08 -11.18
C ARG A 191 4.43 17.07 -10.52
N GLY A 192 4.03 18.22 -10.02
CA GLY A 192 2.80 18.42 -9.29
C GLY A 192 2.80 19.80 -8.63
N CYS A 193 1.96 19.97 -7.61
CA CYS A 193 1.95 21.21 -6.84
C CYS A 193 3.23 21.39 -6.00
N LYS A 194 3.44 22.62 -5.53
CA LYS A 194 4.51 23.00 -4.59
C LYS A 194 3.93 23.45 -3.24
N ALA A 195 2.70 23.04 -2.92
CA ALA A 195 2.08 23.38 -1.64
C ALA A 195 2.83 22.69 -0.49
N ASP A 196 2.94 23.35 0.65
CA ASP A 196 3.63 22.81 1.83
C ASP A 196 2.95 21.54 2.37
N GLY A 197 1.63 21.43 2.20
CA GLY A 197 0.85 20.23 2.55
C GLY A 197 1.02 19.05 1.59
N ARG A 198 1.93 19.11 0.60
CA ARG A 198 2.14 18.04 -0.38
C ARG A 198 2.56 16.73 0.30
N ILE A 199 1.91 15.63 -0.07
CA ILE A 199 2.18 14.28 0.47
C ILE A 199 2.81 13.31 -0.54
N CYS A 200 3.07 13.75 -1.78
CA CYS A 200 3.67 12.94 -2.84
C CYS A 200 5.10 13.40 -3.11
N CYS A 201 5.99 13.15 -2.15
CA CYS A 201 7.36 13.65 -2.11
C CYS A 201 8.35 12.59 -2.62
N ASP A 202 8.17 11.36 -2.14
CA ASP A 202 9.02 10.21 -2.46
C ASP A 202 8.30 9.25 -3.38
N TYR A 203 9.03 8.69 -4.35
CA TYR A 203 8.50 7.80 -5.38
C TYR A 203 9.40 6.58 -5.48
N VAL A 204 8.83 5.40 -5.22
CA VAL A 204 9.60 4.16 -5.11
C VAL A 204 8.93 3.07 -5.94
N VAL A 205 9.75 2.36 -6.72
CA VAL A 205 9.34 1.17 -7.48
C VAL A 205 10.13 -0.02 -6.93
N LEU A 206 9.42 -1.08 -6.55
CA LEU A 206 10.02 -2.37 -6.20
C LEU A 206 9.95 -3.30 -7.41
N GLY A 207 11.12 -3.69 -7.91
CA GLY A 207 11.29 -4.77 -8.88
C GLY A 207 11.52 -6.14 -8.21
N PRO A 208 12.21 -7.07 -8.88
CA PRO A 208 12.55 -8.38 -8.31
C PRO A 208 13.34 -8.29 -7.00
N GLN A 209 12.95 -9.09 -6.01
CA GLN A 209 13.48 -9.01 -4.64
C GLN A 209 14.73 -9.86 -4.43
N ARG A 210 15.70 -9.33 -3.67
CA ARG A 210 16.94 -10.04 -3.33
C ARG A 210 16.70 -11.21 -2.34
N LYS A 211 15.86 -11.01 -1.32
CA LYS A 211 15.45 -12.02 -0.33
C LYS A 211 14.08 -12.59 -0.76
N PRO A 212 14.01 -13.83 -1.30
CA PRO A 212 12.75 -14.47 -1.66
C PRO A 212 11.76 -14.48 -0.51
N GLY A 213 10.50 -14.21 -0.82
CA GLY A 213 9.38 -14.36 0.12
C GLY A 213 9.36 -13.39 1.30
N ARG A 214 10.31 -12.44 1.38
CA ARG A 214 10.26 -11.33 2.36
C ARG A 214 8.99 -10.51 2.18
N ILE A 215 8.62 -10.22 0.94
CA ILE A 215 7.39 -9.48 0.60
C ILE A 215 6.33 -10.49 0.19
N ARG A 216 5.17 -10.44 0.84
CA ARG A 216 3.99 -11.24 0.53
C ARG A 216 2.84 -10.31 0.18
N VAL A 217 2.25 -10.50 -0.99
CA VAL A 217 1.17 -9.65 -1.49
C VAL A 217 -0.16 -10.41 -1.44
N ILE A 218 -1.14 -9.85 -0.75
CA ILE A 218 -2.52 -10.31 -0.71
C ILE A 218 -3.32 -9.43 -1.68
N LEU A 219 -3.67 -9.99 -2.83
CA LEU A 219 -4.61 -9.34 -3.76
C LEU A 219 -6.04 -9.65 -3.32
N VAL A 220 -6.90 -8.63 -3.28
CA VAL A 220 -8.29 -8.76 -2.85
C VAL A 220 -9.22 -8.51 -4.05
N GLY A 221 -10.20 -9.38 -4.26
CA GLY A 221 -11.17 -9.27 -5.37
C GLY A 221 -12.04 -8.02 -5.32
N GLU A 222 -12.13 -7.37 -4.16
CA GLU A 222 -12.89 -6.16 -3.92
C GLU A 222 -12.02 -4.89 -4.06
N PRO A 223 -12.60 -3.76 -4.49
CA PRO A 223 -11.91 -2.48 -4.43
C PRO A 223 -11.69 -2.07 -2.98
N LEU A 224 -10.45 -1.75 -2.62
CA LEU A 224 -10.09 -1.29 -1.28
C LEU A 224 -9.22 -0.05 -1.37
N GLY A 225 -9.43 0.88 -0.44
CA GLY A 225 -8.80 2.19 -0.38
C GLY A 225 -8.80 2.91 -1.72
N TYR A 226 -7.82 3.79 -1.88
CA TYR A 226 -7.63 4.61 -3.07
C TYR A 226 -6.17 4.65 -3.48
#